data_AF-A0A380TQW8-F1
#
_entry.id   AF-A0A380TQW8-F1
#
_cell.length_a   1.000
_cell.length_b   1.000
_cell.length_c   1.000
_cell.angle_alpha   90.00
_cell.angle_beta   90.00
_cell.angle_gamma   90.00
#
_symmetry.space_group_name_H-M   'P 1'
#
loop_
_entity.id
_entity.type
_entity.pdbx_description
1 polymer ?
#
loop_
_entity_poly.entity_id
_entity_poly.type
_entity_poly.pdbx_seq_one_letter_code
_entity_poly.pdbx_strand_id
1 'polypeptide(L)' 'MNKIIAMLMSTPKAKLIKIAIILIYLFSPIDILPESVLGPLGLADDAAAIALLIRTIMKK' A
#
# COMPACT_ATOMS: atom_id res chain seq x y z
N MET A 1 -8.00 -15.62 -21.27
CA MET A 1 -7.44 -14.50 -20.49
C MET A 1 -7.60 -14.79 -19.01
N ASN A 2 -6.55 -14.67 -18.20
CA ASN A 2 -6.62 -14.94 -16.76
C ASN A 2 -7.61 -13.97 -16.09
N LYS A 3 -8.48 -14.45 -15.19
CA LYS A 3 -9.50 -13.64 -14.50
C LYS A 3 -8.88 -12.45 -13.75
N ILE A 4 -7.68 -12.65 -13.20
CA ILE A 4 -6.91 -11.61 -12.50
C ILE A 4 -6.50 -10.49 -13.47
N ILE A 5 -5.98 -10.85 -14.65
CA ILE A 5 -5.55 -9.88 -15.65
C ILE A 5 -6.75 -9.07 -16.14
N ALA A 6 -7.90 -9.71 -16.38
CA ALA A 6 -9.13 -9.04 -16.76
C ALA A 6 -9.61 -8.03 -15.69
N MET A 7 -9.52 -8.41 -14.41
CA MET A 7 -9.85 -7.53 -13.28
C MET A 7 -8.92 -6.32 -13.18
N LEU A 8 -7.62 -6.52 -13.41
CA LEU A 8 -6.64 -5.43 -13.41
C LEU A 8 -6.90 -4.46 -14.56
N MET A 9 -7.19 -4.96 -15.77
CA MET A 9 -7.46 -4.10 -16.93
C MET A 9 -8.75 -3.26 -16.79
N SER A 10 -9.75 -3.75 -16.05
CA SER A 10 -11.00 -3.01 -15.79
C SER A 10 -10.92 -2.06 -14.60
N THR A 11 -9.89 -2.16 -13.78
CA THR A 11 -9.69 -1.29 -12.61
C THR A 11 -9.17 0.08 -13.05
N PRO A 12 -9.67 1.20 -12.46
CA PRO A 12 -9.16 2.53 -12.78
C PRO A 12 -7.63 2.62 -12.58
N LYS A 13 -6.92 3.14 -13.59
CA LYS A 13 -5.44 3.25 -13.56
C LYS A 13 -4.94 3.99 -12.31
N ALA A 14 -5.63 5.04 -11.89
CA ALA A 14 -5.30 5.79 -10.68
C ALA A 14 -5.35 4.94 -9.40
N LYS A 15 -6.29 3.98 -9.33
CA LYS A 15 -6.40 3.03 -8.21
C LYS A 15 -5.23 2.04 -8.22
N LEU A 16 -4.88 1.52 -9.39
CA LEU A 16 -3.71 0.63 -9.54
C LEU A 16 -2.40 1.32 -9.18
N ILE A 17 -2.20 2.56 -9.63
CA ILE A 17 -1.00 3.35 -9.31
C ILE A 17 -0.90 3.58 -7.80
N LYS A 18 -2.00 3.92 -7.12
CA LYS A 18 -2.01 4.06 -5.66
C LYS A 18 -1.62 2.76 -4.95
N ILE A 19 -2.21 1.63 -5.36
CA ILE A 19 -1.86 0.32 -4.80
C ILE A 19 -0.37 0.05 -5.02
N ALA A 20 0.16 0.28 -6.22
CA ALA A 20 1.56 0.07 -6.53
C ALA A 20 2.49 0.92 -5.64
N ILE A 21 2.18 2.21 -5.45
CA ILE A 21 2.98 3.10 -4.58
C ILE A 21 3.00 2.60 -3.13
N ILE A 22 1.84 2.19 -2.59
CA ILE A 22 1.76 1.70 -1.21
C ILE A 22 2.56 0.41 -1.05
N LEU A 23 2.50 -0.49 -2.03
CA LEU A 23 3.29 -1.73 -2.02
C LEU A 23 4.79 -1.43 -2.12
N ILE A 24 5.21 -0.52 -3.00
CA ILE A 24 6.61 -0.10 -3.10
C ILE A 24 7.12 0.40 -1.75
N TYR A 25 6.32 1.20 -1.04
CA TYR A 25 6.65 1.67 0.29
C TYR A 25 6.76 0.53 1.32
N LEU A 26 5.77 -0.37 1.41
CA LEU A 26 5.79 -1.48 2.39
C LEU A 26 6.92 -2.49 2.16
N PHE A 27 7.44 -2.59 0.93
CA PHE A 27 8.60 -3.42 0.61
C PHE A 27 9.91 -2.62 0.57
N SER A 28 9.86 -1.32 0.83
CA SER A 28 11.03 -0.45 0.89
C SER A 28 11.81 -0.76 2.16
N PRO A 29 13.16 -0.77 2.12
CA PRO A 29 13.98 -0.86 3.32
C PRO A 29 14.11 0.49 4.05
N ILE A 30 13.30 1.49 3.69
CA ILE A 30 13.37 2.86 4.19
C ILE A 30 12.07 3.17 4.93
N ASP A 31 12.19 3.35 6.24
CA ASP A 31 11.08 3.77 7.11
C ASP A 31 10.97 5.30 7.11
N ILE A 32 9.73 5.80 7.05
CA ILE A 32 9.48 7.23 7.21
C ILE A 32 9.57 7.58 8.69
N LEU A 33 9.08 6.69 9.55
CA LEU A 33 9.14 6.79 11.00
C LEU A 33 10.07 5.69 11.56
N PRO A 34 11.38 5.95 11.65
CA PRO A 34 12.34 4.93 12.06
C PRO A 34 12.09 4.47 13.51
N GLU A 35 11.88 3.16 13.69
CA GLU A 35 11.66 2.52 15.00
C GLU A 35 12.90 2.65 15.89
N SER A 36 14.09 2.75 15.28
CA SER A 36 15.34 2.98 16.00
C SER A 36 15.36 4.32 16.76
N VAL A 37 14.54 5.29 16.33
CA VAL A 37 14.42 6.61 16.96
C VAL A 37 13.13 6.73 17.77
N LEU A 38 12.02 6.25 17.22
CA LEU A 38 10.68 6.44 17.78
C LEU A 38 10.20 5.26 18.65
N GLY A 39 10.98 4.18 18.72
CA GLY A 39 10.58 2.95 19.39
C GLY A 39 9.31 2.35 18.75
N PRO A 40 8.36 1.81 19.54
CA PRO A 40 7.13 1.22 19.01
C PRO A 40 6.23 2.15 18.19
N LEU A 41 6.41 3.48 18.33
CA LEU A 41 5.67 4.46 17.54
C LEU A 41 6.13 4.53 16.08
N GLY A 42 7.32 3.99 15.76
CA GLY A 42 7.82 3.91 14.40
C GLY A 42 6.83 3.15 13.49
N LEU A 43 6.26 2.03 13.98
CA LEU A 43 5.30 1.18 13.26
C LEU A 43 3.98 1.85 12.83
N ALA A 44 3.75 3.10 13.23
CA ALA A 44 2.51 3.82 12.94
C ALA A 44 2.36 4.11 11.43
N ASP A 45 3.46 4.37 10.72
CA ASP A 45 3.45 4.63 9.28
C ASP A 45 3.13 3.36 8.48
N ASP A 46 3.72 2.21 8.84
CA ASP A 46 3.38 0.90 8.29
C ASP A 46 1.91 0.54 8.49
N ALA A 47 1.40 0.71 9.71
CA ALA A 47 -0.01 0.46 10.02
C ALA A 47 -0.93 1.36 9.18
N ALA A 48 -0.56 2.63 9.00
CA ALA A 48 -1.29 3.56 8.17
C ALA A 48 -1.25 3.17 6.68
N ALA A 49 -0.11 2.70 6.17
CA ALA A 49 0.03 2.23 4.80
C ALA A 49 -0.81 0.97 4.54
N ILE A 50 -0.83 0.02 5.47
CA ILE A 50 -1.70 -1.17 5.39
C ILE A 50 -3.18 -0.77 5.41
N ALA A 51 -3.58 0.12 6.33
CA ALA A 51 -4.95 0.62 6.39
C ALA A 51 -5.36 1.33 5.10
N LEU A 52 -4.46 2.13 4.52
CA LEU A 52 -4.67 2.80 3.24
C LEU A 52 -4.77 1.82 2.07
N LEU A 53 -3.98 0.75 2.06
CA LEU A 53 -4.04 -0.31 1.07
C LEU A 53 -5.40 -1.01 1.10
N ILE A 54 -5.83 -1.45 2.29
CA ILE A 54 -7.13 -2.10 2.51
C ILE A 54 -8.25 -1.17 2.03
N ARG A 55 -8.25 0.09 2.48
CA ARG A 55 -9.24 1.08 2.07
C ARG A 55 -9.25 1.29 0.56
N THR A 56 -8.07 1.35 -0.06
CA THR A 56 -7.95 1.54 -1.51
C THR A 56 -8.53 0.35 -2.25
N ILE A 57 -8.26 -0.88 -1.82
CA ILE A 57 -8.82 -2.09 -2.45
C ILE A 57 -10.34 -2.14 -2.30
N MET A 58 -10.83 -1.95 -1.06
CA MET A 58 -12.25 -2.08 -0.71
C MET A 58 -13.15 -0.98 -1.27
N LYS A 59 -12.62 0.23 -1.49
CA LYS A 59 -13.39 1.32 -2.07
C LYS A 59 -13.73 0.98 -3.53
N LYS A 60 -14.99 0.67 -3.79
CA LYS A 60 -15.52 0.45 -5.15
C LYS A 60 -15.40 1.72 -5.99
#